data_AF-A0A8C8RIM5-F1
#
_entry.id   AF-A0A8C8RIM5-F1
#
_cell.length_a   1.000
_cell.length_b   1.000
_cell.length_c   1.000
_cell.angle_alpha   90.00
_cell.angle_beta   90.00
_cell.angle_gamma   90.00
#
_symmetry.space_group_name_H-M   'P 1'
#
loop_
_entity.id
_entity.type
_entity.pdbx_description
1 polymer ?
#
loop_
_entity_poly.entity_id
_entity_poly.type
_entity_poly.pdbx_seq_one_letter_code
_entity_poly.pdbx_strand_id
1 'polypeptide(L)'
;NFHTSETDRLSYVGRNFGSGVLKCNSLCRYFVGVLDKDSGQMDVYNAELFNMQPLLSDDDPSDYQNKSYREKVDSCIEAFGTNKQKRALNSRRMNQVGSETLNVAVMKAAENIIEAKGVAALVSDAAQDDLPDVSLFLPPCHEDADKPENVYRFEDLLSPAEYEALQTPAAALVNITPEEILKKAEEKSHCYFVLEELKSMPLNEDSRDHKARCLWFLDALIKFSFQKVIKKKYAMGPDCPHIINSKLMKNFTALTYNNGSIQNLISASMKAKITAYVIALALHINNFETDLTVLQRDMRLREKRMLEIAKAMRLKISKRKAPSGLLDNEDHKLATLSLPLPAFKPPGRQQKRKKMN
;
A
#
# COMPACT_ATOMS: atom_id res chain seq x y z
N ASN A 1 -43.07 46.84 1.78
CA ASN A 1 -41.96 47.78 2.06
C ASN A 1 -40.70 47.04 2.45
N PHE A 2 -39.55 47.54 2.00
CA PHE A 2 -38.24 47.06 2.42
C PHE A 2 -37.57 48.14 3.24
N HIS A 3 -36.87 47.75 4.30
CA HIS A 3 -36.06 48.67 5.10
C HIS A 3 -34.64 48.12 5.17
N THR A 4 -33.65 48.96 4.93
CA THR A 4 -32.23 48.58 4.95
C THR A 4 -31.55 49.36 6.06
N SER A 5 -30.85 48.66 6.94
CA SER A 5 -30.01 49.27 7.97
C SER A 5 -28.60 48.75 7.80
N GLU A 6 -27.63 49.66 7.76
CA GLU A 6 -26.22 49.32 7.61
C GLU A 6 -25.45 49.75 8.86
N THR A 7 -24.50 48.91 9.26
CA THR A 7 -23.51 49.21 10.30
C THR A 7 -22.13 48.90 9.73
N ASP A 8 -21.07 49.40 10.36
CA ASP A 8 -19.67 49.22 9.92
C ASP A 8 -19.24 47.75 9.69
N ARG A 9 -20.02 46.77 10.17
CA ARG A 9 -19.68 45.34 10.09
C ARG A 9 -20.75 44.46 9.45
N LEU A 10 -22.01 44.87 9.43
CA LEU A 10 -23.13 44.08 8.92
C LEU A 10 -24.20 44.96 8.30
N SER A 11 -24.80 44.47 7.21
CA SER A 11 -26.02 45.02 6.64
C SER A 11 -27.22 44.15 7.03
N TYR A 12 -28.34 44.79 7.33
CA TYR A 12 -29.59 44.14 7.68
C TYR A 12 -30.68 44.54 6.71
N VAL A 13 -31.43 43.56 6.23
CA VAL A 13 -32.58 43.78 5.35
C VAL A 13 -33.86 43.36 6.07
N GLY A 14 -34.74 44.34 6.25
CA GLY A 14 -36.09 44.20 6.78
C GLY A 14 -37.10 43.96 5.68
N ARG A 15 -37.88 42.87 5.79
CA ARG A 15 -38.99 42.57 4.88
C ARG A 15 -40.29 42.47 5.66
N ASN A 16 -41.35 43.12 5.17
CA ASN A 16 -42.71 42.97 5.70
C ASN A 16 -43.61 42.05 4.83
N PHE A 17 -43.04 41.40 3.80
CA PHE A 17 -43.74 40.45 2.93
C PHE A 17 -42.82 39.31 2.44
N GLY A 18 -43.39 38.15 2.09
CA GLY A 18 -42.68 37.00 1.49
C GLY A 18 -42.62 35.73 2.36
N SER A 19 -41.97 34.68 1.83
CA SER A 19 -41.97 33.28 2.33
C SER A 19 -41.34 33.05 3.72
N GLY A 20 -40.83 34.10 4.38
CA GLY A 20 -40.22 34.01 5.72
C GLY A 20 -40.84 34.96 6.76
N VAL A 21 -41.94 35.62 6.42
CA VAL A 21 -42.67 36.53 7.32
C VAL A 21 -43.82 35.77 7.96
N LEU A 22 -44.08 36.01 9.25
CA LEU A 22 -45.25 35.47 9.94
C LEU A 22 -46.50 35.84 9.12
N LYS A 23 -47.28 34.84 8.67
CA LYS A 23 -48.48 35.02 7.83
C LYS A 23 -49.57 35.91 8.48
N CYS A 24 -49.37 36.30 9.73
CA CYS A 24 -50.23 37.16 10.53
C CYS A 24 -50.26 38.62 10.05
N ASN A 25 -49.22 39.11 9.35
CA ASN A 25 -49.09 40.53 9.00
C ASN A 25 -50.12 41.05 7.99
N SER A 26 -50.78 40.18 7.22
CA SER A 26 -51.86 40.62 6.30
C SER A 26 -53.24 40.67 6.95
N LEU A 27 -53.41 40.10 8.15
CA LEU A 27 -54.70 40.01 8.86
C LEU A 27 -54.73 40.81 10.17
N CYS A 28 -53.58 41.30 10.64
CA CYS A 28 -53.47 42.06 11.89
C CYS A 28 -52.87 43.45 11.64
N ARG A 29 -53.47 44.49 12.23
CA ARG A 29 -52.89 45.84 12.32
C ARG A 29 -52.27 46.02 13.69
N TYR A 30 -51.03 46.51 13.72
CA TYR A 30 -50.31 46.77 14.96
C TYR A 30 -50.32 48.26 15.27
N PHE A 31 -50.47 48.59 16.55
CA PHE A 31 -50.42 49.94 17.03
C PHE A 31 -49.50 50.02 18.24
N VAL A 32 -48.77 51.13 18.36
CA VAL A 32 -47.97 51.47 19.55
C VAL A 32 -48.75 52.51 20.34
N GLY A 33 -49.13 52.15 21.56
CA GLY A 33 -49.79 53.05 22.50
C GLY A 33 -48.79 53.69 23.45
N VAL A 34 -48.83 55.01 23.58
CA VAL A 34 -48.11 55.77 24.61
C VAL A 34 -49.14 56.27 25.61
N LEU A 35 -49.12 55.71 26.83
CA LEU A 35 -50.05 56.06 27.90
C LEU A 35 -49.40 57.05 28.86
N ASP A 36 -50.01 58.22 29.00
CA ASP A 36 -49.71 59.12 30.11
C ASP A 36 -50.48 58.68 31.35
N LYS A 37 -49.73 58.34 32.41
CA LYS A 37 -50.28 57.75 33.64
C LYS A 37 -50.97 58.78 34.52
N ASP A 38 -50.59 60.04 34.41
CA ASP A 38 -51.11 61.11 35.27
C ASP A 38 -52.45 61.65 34.72
N SER A 39 -52.58 61.75 33.39
CA SER A 39 -53.83 62.15 32.73
C SER A 39 -54.74 60.97 32.35
N GLY A 40 -54.22 59.74 32.33
CA GLY A 40 -54.94 58.53 31.95
C GLY A 40 -55.26 58.44 30.45
N GLN A 41 -54.72 59.33 29.63
CA GLN A 41 -54.94 59.35 28.18
C GLN A 41 -53.86 58.54 27.43
N MET A 42 -54.26 57.84 26.37
CA MET A 42 -53.37 57.02 25.56
C MET A 42 -53.39 57.47 24.11
N ASP A 43 -52.22 57.85 23.60
CA ASP A 43 -52.00 58.15 22.19
C ASP A 43 -51.62 56.87 21.45
N VAL A 44 -52.32 56.58 20.35
CA VAL A 44 -52.17 55.33 19.61
C VAL A 44 -51.68 55.60 18.20
N TYR A 45 -50.49 55.07 17.87
CA TYR A 45 -49.84 55.25 16.58
C TYR A 45 -49.83 53.95 15.78
N ASN A 46 -50.18 54.02 14.50
CA ASN A 46 -50.13 52.86 13.60
C ASN A 46 -48.68 52.46 13.32
N ALA A 47 -48.36 51.18 13.42
CA ALA A 47 -46.99 50.67 13.28
C ALA A 47 -46.91 49.47 12.31
N GLU A 48 -45.88 49.46 11.47
CA GLU A 48 -45.57 48.33 10.59
C GLU A 48 -44.48 47.45 11.22
N LEU A 49 -44.70 46.13 11.27
CA LEU A 49 -43.72 45.18 11.77
C LEU A 49 -42.79 44.71 10.65
N PHE A 50 -41.48 44.87 10.85
CA PHE A 50 -40.44 44.40 9.92
C PHE A 50 -39.61 43.29 10.57
N ASN A 51 -39.44 42.17 9.85
CA ASN A 51 -38.50 41.13 10.24
C ASN A 51 -37.14 41.44 9.60
N MET A 52 -36.14 41.75 10.43
CA MET A 52 -34.78 42.05 10.00
C MET A 52 -33.95 40.75 9.93
N GLN A 53 -33.24 40.54 8.83
CA GLN A 53 -32.27 39.44 8.69
C GLN A 53 -30.88 40.00 8.36
N PRO A 54 -29.81 39.48 8.98
CA PRO A 54 -28.45 39.86 8.63
C PRO A 54 -28.11 39.33 7.24
N LEU A 55 -27.60 40.21 6.38
CA LEU A 55 -27.03 39.85 5.10
C LEU A 55 -25.54 39.61 5.30
N LEU A 56 -25.14 38.33 5.23
CA LEU A 56 -23.74 37.93 5.21
C LEU A 56 -23.26 38.07 3.76
N SER A 57 -22.25 38.92 3.54
CA SER A 57 -21.79 39.38 2.23
C SER A 57 -21.04 38.33 1.38
N ASP A 58 -21.46 37.07 1.39
CA ASP A 58 -20.69 35.98 0.77
C ASP A 58 -21.29 35.41 -0.52
N ASP A 59 -22.40 35.95 -1.04
CA ASP A 59 -22.94 35.51 -2.33
C ASP A 59 -23.13 36.69 -3.28
N ASP A 60 -22.01 37.11 -3.87
CA ASP A 60 -21.99 37.99 -5.02
C ASP A 60 -22.36 37.15 -6.28
N PRO A 61 -23.48 37.42 -6.96
CA PRO A 61 -23.86 36.68 -8.18
C PRO A 61 -22.92 36.94 -9.37
N SER A 62 -21.93 37.83 -9.22
CA SER A 62 -20.89 38.14 -10.20
C SER A 62 -19.94 36.95 -10.44
N ASP A 63 -19.85 36.01 -9.49
CA ASP A 63 -18.94 34.86 -9.56
C ASP A 63 -19.37 33.80 -10.59
N TYR A 64 -20.58 33.90 -11.14
CA TYR A 64 -21.03 33.06 -12.27
C TYR A 64 -20.37 33.43 -13.61
N GLN A 65 -19.91 34.68 -13.77
CA GLN A 65 -19.35 35.13 -15.04
C GLN A 65 -17.90 34.66 -15.25
N ASN A 66 -17.13 34.48 -14.18
CA ASN A 66 -15.72 34.08 -14.24
C ASN A 66 -15.48 32.56 -14.32
N LYS A 67 -16.54 31.74 -14.17
CA LYS A 67 -16.41 30.29 -14.22
C LYS A 67 -16.11 29.79 -15.63
N SER A 68 -15.09 28.94 -15.75
CA SER A 68 -14.74 28.25 -16.99
C SER A 68 -15.93 27.43 -17.50
N TYR A 69 -16.01 27.22 -18.81
CA TYR A 69 -17.04 26.38 -19.42
C TYR A 69 -17.14 25.01 -18.73
N ARG A 70 -15.99 24.47 -18.32
CA ARG A 70 -15.90 23.19 -17.63
C ARG A 70 -16.50 23.22 -16.21
N GLU A 71 -16.28 24.31 -15.48
CA GLU A 71 -16.84 24.50 -14.13
C GLU A 71 -18.35 24.69 -14.19
N LYS A 72 -18.86 25.40 -15.20
CA LYS A 72 -20.30 25.54 -15.46
C LYS A 72 -20.94 24.17 -15.74
N VAL A 73 -20.30 23.33 -16.54
CA VAL A 73 -20.75 21.94 -16.78
C VAL A 73 -20.72 21.10 -15.51
N ASP A 74 -19.67 21.22 -14.71
CA ASP A 74 -19.53 20.48 -13.45
C ASP A 74 -20.63 20.89 -12.44
N SER A 75 -20.94 22.18 -12.33
CA SER A 75 -22.07 22.68 -11.52
C SER A 75 -23.42 22.15 -12.03
N CYS A 76 -23.65 22.07 -13.34
CA CYS A 76 -24.87 21.47 -13.88
C CYS A 76 -24.97 19.97 -13.58
N ILE A 77 -23.85 19.23 -13.62
CA ILE A 77 -23.82 17.81 -13.25
C ILE A 77 -24.08 17.64 -11.75
N GLU A 78 -23.55 18.53 -10.92
CA GLU A 78 -23.74 18.51 -9.47
C GLU A 78 -25.20 18.80 -9.07
N ALA A 79 -25.85 19.77 -9.72
CA ALA A 79 -27.25 20.09 -9.48
C ALA A 79 -28.21 19.05 -10.11
N PHE A 80 -28.09 18.78 -11.42
CA PHE A 80 -29.09 18.07 -12.22
C PHE A 80 -28.62 16.73 -12.79
N GLY A 81 -27.35 16.36 -12.63
CA GLY A 81 -26.80 15.13 -13.18
C GLY A 81 -27.39 13.86 -12.56
N THR A 82 -27.34 12.76 -13.31
CA THR A 82 -27.69 11.43 -12.78
C THR A 82 -26.70 10.98 -11.70
N ASN A 83 -27.11 10.05 -10.83
CA ASN A 83 -26.22 9.47 -9.79
C ASN A 83 -24.90 8.93 -10.36
N LYS A 84 -24.92 8.40 -11.59
CA LYS A 84 -23.73 7.92 -12.30
C LYS A 84 -22.78 9.08 -12.67
N GLN A 85 -23.34 10.18 -13.17
CA GLN A 85 -22.56 11.37 -13.53
C GLN A 85 -22.00 12.09 -12.31
N LYS A 86 -22.79 12.23 -11.22
CA LYS A 86 -22.32 12.80 -9.94
C LYS A 86 -21.16 12.00 -9.35
N ARG A 87 -21.24 10.66 -9.37
CA ARG A 87 -20.12 9.79 -8.92
C ARG A 87 -18.86 9.97 -9.77
N ALA A 88 -19.01 10.07 -11.09
CA ALA A 88 -17.88 10.28 -11.99
C ALA A 88 -17.20 11.64 -11.76
N LEU A 89 -17.99 12.69 -11.50
CA LEU A 89 -17.49 14.03 -11.18
C LEU A 89 -16.75 14.05 -9.83
N ASN A 90 -17.31 13.43 -8.79
CA ASN A 90 -16.64 13.32 -7.48
C ASN A 90 -15.33 12.55 -7.56
N SER A 91 -15.27 11.47 -8.34
CA SER A 91 -14.02 10.72 -8.57
C SER A 91 -12.96 11.57 -9.27
N ARG A 92 -13.34 12.37 -10.27
CA ARG A 92 -12.40 13.29 -10.96
C ARG A 92 -11.84 14.34 -10.00
N ARG A 93 -12.71 14.98 -9.19
CA ARG A 93 -12.28 15.99 -8.19
C ARG A 93 -11.32 15.37 -7.16
N MET A 94 -11.62 14.17 -6.63
CA MET A 94 -10.72 13.48 -5.69
C MET A 94 -9.33 13.20 -6.29
N ASN A 95 -9.27 12.76 -7.54
CA ASN A 95 -7.99 12.46 -8.20
C ASN A 95 -7.18 13.74 -8.47
N GLN A 96 -7.83 14.87 -8.76
CA GLN A 96 -7.16 16.14 -8.98
C GLN A 96 -6.55 16.71 -7.69
N VAL A 97 -7.29 16.70 -6.58
CA VAL A 97 -6.78 17.14 -5.27
C VAL A 97 -5.60 16.28 -4.81
N GLY A 98 -5.66 14.96 -5.06
CA GLY A 98 -4.53 14.06 -4.80
C GLY A 98 -3.28 14.44 -5.60
N SER A 99 -3.44 14.88 -6.86
CA SER A 99 -2.31 15.28 -7.70
C SER A 99 -1.68 16.61 -7.27
N GLU A 100 -2.47 17.61 -6.87
CA GLU A 100 -1.94 18.91 -6.42
C GLU A 100 -1.22 18.80 -5.07
N THR A 101 -1.81 18.07 -4.11
CA THR A 101 -1.18 17.82 -2.81
C THR A 101 0.08 16.97 -2.93
N LEU A 102 0.09 15.96 -3.81
CA LEU A 102 1.29 15.20 -4.14
C LEU A 102 2.34 16.09 -4.82
N ASN A 103 1.97 16.93 -5.79
CA ASN A 103 2.91 17.82 -6.48
C ASN A 103 3.55 18.82 -5.51
N VAL A 104 2.77 19.42 -4.60
CA VAL A 104 3.32 20.34 -3.58
C VAL A 104 4.25 19.61 -2.62
N ALA A 105 3.89 18.40 -2.17
CA ALA A 105 4.74 17.60 -1.30
C ALA A 105 6.03 17.13 -2.01
N VAL A 106 5.92 16.77 -3.30
CA VAL A 106 7.05 16.37 -4.14
C VAL A 106 7.96 17.56 -4.44
N MET A 107 7.41 18.74 -4.73
CA MET A 107 8.20 19.97 -4.90
C MET A 107 8.94 20.33 -3.62
N LYS A 108 8.25 20.31 -2.47
CA LYS A 108 8.88 20.58 -1.17
C LYS A 108 9.94 19.54 -0.80
N ALA A 109 9.72 18.27 -1.15
CA ALA A 109 10.72 17.22 -0.96
C ALA A 109 11.92 17.42 -1.90
N ALA A 110 11.69 17.77 -3.16
CA ALA A 110 12.74 18.06 -4.13
C ALA A 110 13.56 19.28 -3.71
N GLU A 111 12.93 20.36 -3.24
CA GLU A 111 13.60 21.55 -2.70
C GLU A 111 14.48 21.19 -1.51
N ASN A 112 13.95 20.46 -0.52
CA ASN A 112 14.73 20.01 0.64
C ASN A 112 15.90 19.09 0.25
N ILE A 113 15.72 18.24 -0.77
CA ILE A 113 16.77 17.33 -1.26
C ILE A 113 17.83 18.12 -2.05
N ILE A 114 17.44 19.12 -2.84
CA ILE A 114 18.35 20.01 -3.57
C ILE A 114 19.16 20.87 -2.60
N GLU A 115 18.53 21.40 -1.53
CA GLU A 115 19.22 22.14 -0.48
C GLU A 115 20.19 21.25 0.33
N ALA A 116 19.82 20.01 0.61
CA ALA A 116 20.64 19.10 1.42
C ALA A 116 21.79 18.42 0.64
N LYS A 117 21.60 18.09 -0.65
CA LYS A 117 22.57 17.32 -1.45
C LYS A 117 23.24 18.13 -2.57
N GLY A 118 22.67 19.25 -3.00
CA GLY A 118 23.18 20.04 -4.13
C GLY A 118 22.90 19.43 -5.50
N VAL A 119 22.68 20.29 -6.52
CA VAL A 119 22.27 19.89 -7.88
C VAL A 119 23.27 18.94 -8.55
N ALA A 120 24.57 19.07 -8.28
CA ALA A 120 25.61 18.24 -8.86
C ALA A 120 25.60 16.78 -8.35
N ALA A 121 25.29 16.55 -7.07
CA ALA A 121 25.16 15.20 -6.52
C ALA A 121 23.88 14.52 -7.01
N LEU A 122 22.81 15.29 -7.26
CA LEU A 122 21.54 14.79 -7.77
C LEU A 122 21.59 14.40 -9.24
N VAL A 123 22.39 15.06 -10.07
CA VAL A 123 22.63 14.63 -11.46
C VAL A 123 23.42 13.31 -11.52
N SER A 124 24.29 13.06 -10.53
CA SER A 124 24.97 11.76 -10.38
C SER A 124 24.05 10.65 -9.87
N ASP A 125 23.15 10.95 -8.91
CA ASP A 125 22.12 10.01 -8.42
C ASP A 125 21.09 9.70 -9.54
N ALA A 126 20.63 10.72 -10.29
CA ALA A 126 19.67 10.56 -11.37
C ALA A 126 20.24 9.81 -12.59
N ALA A 127 21.55 9.87 -12.83
CA ALA A 127 22.21 9.05 -13.85
C ALA A 127 22.27 7.55 -13.48
N GLN A 128 22.01 7.19 -12.21
CA GLN A 128 21.96 5.80 -11.74
C GLN A 128 20.52 5.25 -11.66
N ASP A 129 19.49 6.10 -11.72
CA ASP A 129 18.09 5.74 -11.41
C ASP A 129 17.27 5.18 -12.61
N ASP A 130 17.84 5.15 -13.82
CA ASP A 130 17.16 4.69 -15.05
C ASP A 130 17.22 3.17 -15.30
N LEU A 131 17.78 2.41 -14.36
CA LEU A 131 17.62 0.95 -14.30
C LEU A 131 16.53 0.64 -13.27
N PRO A 132 15.50 -0.18 -13.57
CA PRO A 132 14.63 -0.69 -12.52
C PRO A 132 15.52 -1.49 -11.57
N ASP A 133 15.88 -0.90 -10.44
CA ASP A 133 16.95 -1.41 -9.61
C ASP A 133 16.53 -2.74 -8.97
N VAL A 134 16.89 -3.83 -9.64
CA VAL A 134 16.65 -5.19 -9.16
C VAL A 134 17.45 -5.41 -7.87
N SER A 135 18.54 -4.67 -7.65
CA SER A 135 19.42 -4.84 -6.48
C SER A 135 18.76 -4.44 -5.16
N LEU A 136 17.90 -3.41 -5.14
CA LEU A 136 17.10 -3.03 -3.96
C LEU A 136 16.15 -4.13 -3.47
N PHE A 137 15.83 -5.09 -4.33
CA PHE A 137 14.89 -6.18 -4.05
C PHE A 137 15.59 -7.53 -3.86
N LEU A 138 16.92 -7.60 -3.92
CA LEU A 138 17.66 -8.82 -3.60
C LEU A 138 18.16 -8.78 -2.15
N PRO A 139 18.35 -9.95 -1.50
CA PRO A 139 19.17 -10.02 -0.30
C PRO A 139 20.57 -9.45 -0.57
N PRO A 140 21.25 -8.87 0.44
CA PRO A 140 22.62 -8.40 0.31
C PRO A 140 23.52 -9.48 -0.31
N CYS A 141 24.22 -9.12 -1.39
CA CYS A 141 25.05 -10.02 -2.17
C CYS A 141 26.52 -9.66 -1.96
N HIS A 142 27.28 -10.55 -1.33
CA HIS A 142 28.72 -10.40 -1.10
C HIS A 142 29.49 -11.10 -2.22
N GLU A 143 29.85 -10.37 -3.27
CA GLU A 143 30.47 -10.94 -4.47
C GLU A 143 31.88 -11.48 -4.21
N ASP A 144 32.59 -10.91 -3.24
CA ASP A 144 33.96 -11.24 -2.87
C ASP A 144 34.05 -12.42 -1.89
N ALA A 145 32.97 -13.18 -1.74
CA ALA A 145 32.91 -14.30 -0.80
C ALA A 145 33.72 -15.51 -1.30
N ASP A 146 34.61 -16.03 -0.45
CA ASP A 146 35.40 -17.25 -0.73
C ASP A 146 34.58 -18.55 -0.67
N LYS A 147 33.40 -18.51 -0.03
CA LYS A 147 32.50 -19.65 0.16
C LYS A 147 31.09 -19.32 -0.33
N PRO A 148 30.37 -20.28 -0.95
CA PRO A 148 28.98 -20.07 -1.38
C PRO A 148 28.07 -19.55 -0.25
N GLU A 149 28.28 -20.04 0.97
CA GLU A 149 27.52 -19.67 2.18
C GLU A 149 27.62 -18.18 2.52
N ASN A 150 28.74 -17.56 2.15
CA ASN A 150 29.05 -16.18 2.47
C ASN A 150 28.57 -15.20 1.40
N VAL A 151 28.14 -15.66 0.22
CA VAL A 151 27.58 -14.79 -0.83
C VAL A 151 26.25 -14.18 -0.37
N TYR A 152 25.40 -15.00 0.24
CA TYR A 152 24.16 -14.60 0.90
C TYR A 152 24.24 -15.01 2.36
N ARG A 153 24.86 -14.18 3.21
CA ARG A 153 25.11 -14.55 4.61
C ARG A 153 23.81 -14.82 5.34
N PHE A 154 23.81 -15.84 6.19
CA PHE A 154 22.63 -16.19 6.98
C PHE A 154 22.19 -15.04 7.90
N GLU A 155 23.15 -14.32 8.49
CA GLU A 155 22.91 -13.17 9.38
C GLU A 155 22.16 -12.01 8.70
N ASP A 156 22.34 -11.84 7.39
CA ASP A 156 21.63 -10.83 6.59
C ASP A 156 20.17 -11.25 6.33
N LEU A 157 19.89 -12.56 6.32
CA LEU A 157 18.55 -13.12 6.18
C LEU A 157 17.79 -13.11 7.51
N LEU A 158 18.46 -13.55 8.58
CA LEU A 158 17.95 -13.63 9.95
C LEU A 158 19.05 -13.19 10.92
N SER A 159 18.81 -12.06 11.60
CA SER A 159 19.70 -11.61 12.67
C SER A 159 19.65 -12.60 13.85
N PRO A 160 20.68 -12.63 14.73
CA PRO A 160 20.73 -13.56 15.85
C PRO A 160 19.47 -13.49 16.75
N ALA A 161 18.97 -12.28 17.05
CA ALA A 161 17.78 -12.10 17.87
C ALA A 161 16.49 -12.59 17.18
N GLU A 162 16.39 -12.44 15.85
CA GLU A 162 15.27 -12.98 15.08
C GLU A 162 15.35 -14.50 15.02
N TYR A 163 16.53 -15.06 14.82
CA TYR A 163 16.76 -16.51 14.80
C TYR A 163 16.45 -17.17 16.14
N GLU A 164 16.81 -16.54 17.26
CA GLU A 164 16.47 -17.01 18.61
C GLU A 164 14.95 -17.03 18.83
N ALA A 165 14.25 -15.97 18.42
CA ALA A 165 12.79 -15.88 18.55
C ALA A 165 12.02 -16.96 17.77
N LEU A 166 12.64 -17.59 16.76
CA LEU A 166 12.04 -18.67 15.99
C LEU A 166 12.03 -20.02 16.72
N GLN A 167 12.76 -20.17 17.84
CA GLN A 167 12.84 -21.44 18.57
C GLN A 167 11.46 -21.95 19.01
N THR A 168 10.67 -21.10 19.68
CA THR A 168 9.35 -21.46 20.19
C THR A 168 8.37 -21.87 19.08
N PRO A 169 8.16 -21.09 18.00
CA PRO A 169 7.23 -21.48 16.95
C PRO A 169 7.75 -22.65 16.09
N ALA A 170 9.06 -22.83 15.96
CA ALA A 170 9.65 -23.94 15.21
C ALA A 170 9.64 -25.27 15.97
N ALA A 171 9.51 -25.26 17.30
CA ALA A 171 9.48 -26.49 18.12
C ALA A 171 8.40 -27.49 17.65
N ALA A 172 7.28 -27.00 17.13
CA ALA A 172 6.21 -27.83 16.56
C ALA A 172 6.62 -28.60 15.29
N LEU A 173 7.69 -28.17 14.60
CA LEU A 173 8.24 -28.82 13.41
C LEU A 173 9.39 -29.77 13.72
N VAL A 174 10.03 -29.66 14.89
CA VAL A 174 11.21 -30.45 15.27
C VAL A 174 10.85 -31.93 15.51
N ASN A 175 9.73 -32.19 16.18
CA ASN A 175 9.30 -33.53 16.58
C ASN A 175 8.07 -34.02 15.79
N ILE A 176 7.89 -33.51 14.57
CA ILE A 176 6.70 -33.81 13.78
C ILE A 176 6.67 -35.30 13.37
N THR A 177 5.52 -35.94 13.52
CA THR A 177 5.33 -37.33 13.08
C THR A 177 4.93 -37.39 11.60
N PRO A 178 5.21 -38.49 10.87
CA PRO A 178 4.79 -38.61 9.47
C PRO A 178 3.27 -38.52 9.29
N GLU A 179 2.49 -38.96 10.27
CA GLU A 179 1.02 -38.82 10.29
C GLU A 179 0.59 -37.35 10.39
N GLU A 180 1.27 -36.55 11.21
CA GLU A 180 1.03 -35.11 11.30
C GLU A 180 1.42 -34.38 10.01
N ILE A 181 2.48 -34.82 9.31
CA ILE A 181 2.85 -34.28 7.99
C ILE A 181 1.72 -34.52 6.99
N LEU A 182 1.16 -35.74 6.95
CA LEU A 182 0.03 -36.05 6.06
C LEU A 182 -1.19 -35.21 6.38
N LYS A 183 -1.55 -35.09 7.66
CA LYS A 183 -2.66 -34.24 8.10
C LYS A 183 -2.45 -32.78 7.70
N LYS A 184 -1.23 -32.24 7.88
CA LYS A 184 -0.89 -30.87 7.48
C LYS A 184 -0.92 -30.67 5.96
N ALA A 185 -0.59 -31.71 5.18
CA ALA A 185 -0.71 -31.69 3.73
C ALA A 185 -2.18 -31.63 3.28
N GLU A 186 -3.06 -32.41 3.92
CA GLU A 186 -4.51 -32.39 3.67
C GLU A 186 -5.15 -31.03 4.01
N GLU A 187 -4.76 -30.46 5.16
CA GLU A 187 -5.20 -29.14 5.61
C GLU A 187 -4.63 -27.99 4.77
N LYS A 188 -3.66 -28.27 3.87
CA LYS A 188 -2.88 -27.27 3.11
C LYS A 188 -2.31 -26.19 4.03
N SER A 189 -1.90 -26.58 5.23
CA SER A 189 -1.46 -25.66 6.28
C SER A 189 -0.03 -25.19 6.07
N HIS A 190 0.79 -25.95 5.34
CA HIS A 190 2.17 -25.61 4.97
C HIS A 190 2.41 -25.76 3.47
N CYS A 191 3.43 -25.09 2.96
CA CYS A 191 3.83 -25.19 1.55
C CYS A 191 4.45 -26.56 1.23
N TYR A 192 4.42 -26.98 -0.04
CA TYR A 192 4.87 -28.31 -0.44
C TYR A 192 6.37 -28.50 -0.19
N PHE A 193 7.20 -27.48 -0.43
CA PHE A 193 8.63 -27.49 -0.12
C PHE A 193 8.89 -27.87 1.35
N VAL A 194 8.16 -27.25 2.28
CA VAL A 194 8.32 -27.51 3.72
C VAL A 194 7.90 -28.94 4.06
N LEU A 195 6.78 -29.41 3.50
CA LEU A 195 6.33 -30.78 3.73
C LEU A 195 7.32 -31.82 3.17
N GLU A 196 7.98 -31.54 2.05
CA GLU A 196 9.01 -32.40 1.47
C GLU A 196 10.26 -32.43 2.38
N GLU A 197 10.71 -31.28 2.85
CA GLU A 197 11.90 -31.16 3.70
C GLU A 197 11.72 -31.71 5.12
N LEU A 198 10.48 -31.71 5.64
CA LEU A 198 10.15 -32.34 6.92
C LEU A 198 10.26 -33.87 6.88
N LYS A 199 10.19 -34.50 5.69
CA LYS A 199 10.44 -35.95 5.54
C LYS A 199 11.94 -36.28 5.66
N SER A 200 12.80 -35.30 5.39
CA SER A 200 14.26 -35.45 5.33
C SER A 200 14.96 -34.66 6.46
N MET A 201 14.45 -34.80 7.68
CA MET A 201 15.00 -34.11 8.84
C MET A 201 16.35 -34.73 9.30
N PRO A 202 17.35 -33.90 9.64
CA PRO A 202 18.62 -34.38 10.20
C PRO A 202 18.45 -35.16 11.51
N LEU A 203 19.37 -36.10 11.76
CA LEU A 203 19.42 -36.84 13.02
C LEU A 203 20.03 -36.02 14.18
N ASN A 204 20.92 -35.07 13.85
CA ASN A 204 21.54 -34.19 14.84
C ASN A 204 20.51 -33.16 15.34
N GLU A 205 20.37 -33.04 16.66
CA GLU A 205 19.43 -32.13 17.31
C GLU A 205 19.63 -30.66 16.92
N ASP A 206 20.88 -30.17 16.90
CA ASP A 206 21.18 -28.77 16.56
C ASP A 206 20.86 -28.47 15.09
N SER A 207 21.25 -29.38 14.19
CA SER A 207 20.96 -29.25 12.76
C SER A 207 19.46 -29.38 12.47
N ARG A 208 18.76 -30.22 13.23
CA ARG A 208 17.30 -30.40 13.13
C ARG A 208 16.56 -29.16 13.59
N ASP A 209 16.95 -28.57 14.71
CA ASP A 209 16.40 -27.31 15.22
C ASP A 209 16.67 -26.17 14.23
N HIS A 210 17.90 -26.06 13.72
CA HIS A 210 18.25 -25.07 12.70
C HIS A 210 17.38 -25.19 11.44
N LYS A 211 17.24 -26.42 10.91
CA LYS A 211 16.39 -26.69 9.75
C LYS A 211 14.93 -26.34 10.03
N ALA A 212 14.40 -26.71 11.20
CA ALA A 212 13.03 -26.41 11.59
C ALA A 212 12.76 -24.89 11.67
N ARG A 213 13.67 -24.11 12.25
CA ARG A 213 13.58 -22.64 12.32
C ARG A 213 13.57 -22.02 10.93
N CYS A 214 14.47 -22.46 10.05
CA CYS A 214 14.54 -21.99 8.67
C CYS A 214 13.28 -22.33 7.88
N LEU A 215 12.77 -23.56 8.01
CA LEU A 215 11.53 -24.00 7.37
C LEU A 215 10.31 -23.21 7.85
N TRP A 216 10.21 -22.94 9.16
CA TRP A 216 9.13 -22.12 9.70
C TRP A 216 9.15 -20.71 9.11
N PHE A 217 10.33 -20.07 9.06
CA PHE A 217 10.46 -18.72 8.52
C PHE A 217 10.21 -18.68 7.00
N LEU A 218 10.65 -19.70 6.26
CA LEU A 218 10.36 -19.84 4.83
C LEU A 218 8.85 -19.96 4.58
N ASP A 219 8.15 -20.82 5.33
CA ASP A 219 6.69 -20.96 5.24
C ASP A 219 5.98 -19.63 5.58
N ALA A 220 6.46 -18.93 6.60
CA ALA A 220 5.94 -17.62 6.99
C ALA A 220 6.10 -16.58 5.87
N LEU A 221 7.25 -16.52 5.20
CA LEU A 221 7.49 -15.63 4.06
C LEU A 221 6.56 -15.94 2.87
N ILE A 222 6.38 -17.23 2.54
CA ILE A 222 5.49 -17.65 1.44
C ILE A 222 4.05 -17.24 1.74
N LYS A 223 3.55 -17.56 2.94
CA LYS A 223 2.21 -17.18 3.41
C LYS A 223 2.03 -15.67 3.43
N PHE A 224 3.02 -14.94 3.94
CA PHE A 224 3.02 -13.48 3.97
C PHE A 224 2.87 -12.92 2.55
N SER A 225 3.58 -13.47 1.56
CA SER A 225 3.54 -13.03 0.16
C SER A 225 2.15 -13.05 -0.50
N PHE A 226 1.20 -13.82 0.06
CA PHE A 226 -0.18 -13.89 -0.43
C PHE A 226 -1.09 -12.79 0.14
N GLN A 227 -0.64 -12.06 1.17
CA GLN A 227 -1.40 -10.97 1.77
C GLN A 227 -1.26 -9.71 0.93
N LYS A 228 -2.23 -9.43 0.06
CA LYS A 228 -2.19 -8.22 -0.78
C LYS A 228 -2.18 -6.95 0.07
N VAL A 229 -3.13 -6.82 1.00
CA VAL A 229 -3.30 -5.69 1.90
C VAL A 229 -3.30 -6.19 3.33
N ILE A 230 -2.44 -5.62 4.17
CA ILE A 230 -2.31 -6.01 5.57
C ILE A 230 -3.14 -5.07 6.43
N LYS A 231 -4.29 -5.58 6.88
CA LYS A 231 -5.25 -4.82 7.70
C LYS A 231 -5.02 -4.98 9.20
N LYS A 232 -4.33 -6.03 9.62
CA LYS A 232 -4.12 -6.38 11.04
C LYS A 232 -2.71 -5.97 11.47
N LYS A 233 -2.57 -5.58 12.74
CA LYS A 233 -1.26 -5.30 13.36
C LYS A 233 -0.35 -6.55 13.36
N TYR A 234 -0.96 -7.73 13.48
CA TYR A 234 -0.29 -9.03 13.36
C TYR A 234 -0.70 -9.69 12.05
N ALA A 235 0.19 -9.63 11.06
CA ALA A 235 -0.05 -10.15 9.72
C ALA A 235 -0.15 -11.69 9.74
N MET A 236 0.72 -12.32 10.53
CA MET A 236 0.90 -13.78 10.57
C MET A 236 0.14 -14.48 11.71
N GLY A 237 -0.68 -13.75 12.49
CA GLY A 237 -1.40 -14.28 13.65
C GLY A 237 -0.64 -14.14 14.97
N PRO A 238 -1.24 -14.59 16.09
CA PRO A 238 -0.68 -14.42 17.44
C PRO A 238 0.54 -15.33 17.69
N ASP A 239 0.65 -16.45 16.98
CA ASP A 239 1.73 -17.43 17.18
C ASP A 239 3.05 -16.97 16.55
N CYS A 240 3.04 -15.90 15.76
CA CYS A 240 4.24 -15.32 15.18
C CYS A 240 4.92 -14.37 16.18
N PRO A 241 6.21 -14.57 16.51
CA PRO A 241 6.94 -13.67 17.39
C PRO A 241 6.90 -12.22 16.89
N HIS A 242 6.72 -11.27 17.82
CA HIS A 242 6.58 -9.85 17.48
C HIS A 242 7.78 -9.31 16.69
N ILE A 243 9.00 -9.76 16.99
CA ILE A 243 10.22 -9.34 16.28
C ILE A 243 10.18 -9.77 14.80
N ILE A 244 9.70 -10.98 14.52
CA ILE A 244 9.55 -11.51 13.16
C ILE A 244 8.44 -10.77 12.41
N ASN A 245 7.27 -10.58 13.03
CA ASN A 245 6.19 -9.81 12.42
C ASN A 245 6.65 -8.36 12.12
N SER A 246 7.43 -7.75 13.01
CA SER A 246 8.02 -6.42 12.79
C SER A 246 8.99 -6.41 11.61
N LYS A 247 9.86 -7.42 11.47
CA LYS A 247 10.75 -7.59 10.31
C LYS A 247 9.93 -7.70 9.03
N LEU A 248 8.90 -8.55 9.02
CA LEU A 248 8.07 -8.79 7.84
C LEU A 248 7.40 -7.51 7.34
N MET A 249 6.79 -6.77 8.27
CA MET A 249 6.15 -5.49 7.99
C MET A 249 7.16 -4.43 7.54
N LYS A 250 8.33 -4.33 8.17
CA LYS A 250 9.30 -3.28 7.82
C LYS A 250 9.97 -3.52 6.47
N ASN A 251 10.30 -4.77 6.14
CA ASN A 251 11.20 -5.08 5.02
C ASN A 251 10.48 -5.50 3.75
N PHE A 252 9.22 -5.96 3.86
CA PHE A 252 8.49 -6.59 2.76
C PHE A 252 7.09 -5.97 2.51
N THR A 253 6.80 -4.80 3.05
CA THR A 253 5.59 -4.02 2.69
C THR A 253 5.98 -2.65 2.16
N ALA A 254 5.07 -2.07 1.40
CA ALA A 254 5.10 -0.66 1.03
C ALA A 254 3.87 0.03 1.58
N LEU A 255 4.02 1.26 2.07
CA LEU A 255 2.90 2.09 2.48
C LEU A 255 2.16 2.58 1.24
N THR A 256 0.83 2.50 1.28
CA THR A 256 -0.03 3.03 0.21
C THR A 256 -1.14 3.84 0.85
N TYR A 257 -1.50 4.93 0.20
CA TYR A 257 -2.67 5.71 0.56
C TYR A 257 -3.86 5.25 -0.25
N ASN A 258 -4.88 4.69 0.40
CA ASN A 258 -6.10 4.26 -0.27
C ASN A 258 -7.31 4.62 0.60
N ASN A 259 -8.33 5.21 -0.02
CA ASN A 259 -9.59 5.60 0.61
C ASN A 259 -9.42 6.39 1.93
N GLY A 260 -8.50 7.36 1.96
CA GLY A 260 -8.30 8.22 3.15
C GLY A 260 -7.44 7.59 4.26
N SER A 261 -6.93 6.37 4.08
CA SER A 261 -6.16 5.64 5.09
C SER A 261 -4.82 5.14 4.55
N ILE A 262 -3.78 5.20 5.39
CA ILE A 262 -2.48 4.60 5.10
C ILE A 262 -2.55 3.11 5.43
N GLN A 263 -2.22 2.26 4.45
CA GLN A 263 -2.25 0.81 4.59
C GLN A 263 -0.95 0.19 4.08
N ASN A 264 -0.57 -0.95 4.67
CA ASN A 264 0.56 -1.76 4.19
C ASN A 264 0.10 -2.67 3.05
N LEU A 265 0.80 -2.60 1.92
CA LEU A 265 0.57 -3.42 0.73
C LEU A 265 1.82 -4.22 0.40
N ILE A 266 1.64 -5.48 -0.01
CA ILE A 266 2.70 -6.24 -0.66
C ILE A 266 2.62 -5.97 -2.16
N SER A 267 3.45 -5.06 -2.63
CA SER A 267 3.59 -4.73 -4.05
C SER A 267 4.23 -5.89 -4.84
N ALA A 268 4.22 -5.80 -6.17
CA ALA A 268 4.90 -6.79 -7.02
C ALA A 268 6.42 -6.84 -6.79
N SER A 269 7.04 -5.70 -6.46
CA SER A 269 8.46 -5.64 -6.12
C SER A 269 8.75 -6.25 -4.75
N MET A 270 7.90 -5.99 -3.75
CA MET A 270 8.00 -6.66 -2.44
C MET A 270 7.80 -8.18 -2.58
N LYS A 271 6.87 -8.64 -3.40
CA LYS A 271 6.71 -10.07 -3.69
C LYS A 271 7.98 -10.67 -4.32
N ALA A 272 8.64 -9.95 -5.22
CA ALA A 272 9.91 -10.38 -5.79
C ALA A 272 11.02 -10.45 -4.73
N LYS A 273 11.08 -9.47 -3.83
CA LYS A 273 12.00 -9.46 -2.69
C LYS A 273 11.78 -10.64 -1.76
N ILE A 274 10.53 -10.90 -1.37
CA ILE A 274 10.18 -12.09 -0.57
C ILE A 274 10.65 -13.36 -1.28
N THR A 275 10.43 -13.46 -2.60
CA THR A 275 10.86 -14.63 -3.39
C THR A 275 12.37 -14.82 -3.34
N ALA A 276 13.15 -13.74 -3.48
CA ALA A 276 14.60 -13.82 -3.41
C ALA A 276 15.09 -14.26 -2.01
N TYR A 277 14.47 -13.77 -0.93
CA TYR A 277 14.73 -14.24 0.43
C TYR A 277 14.35 -15.71 0.64
N VAL A 278 13.22 -16.16 0.08
CA VAL A 278 12.79 -17.58 0.12
C VAL A 278 13.81 -18.47 -0.59
N ILE A 279 14.30 -18.08 -1.77
CA ILE A 279 15.35 -18.83 -2.48
C ILE A 279 16.63 -18.87 -1.64
N ALA A 280 17.07 -17.73 -1.08
CA ALA A 280 18.27 -17.67 -0.25
C ALA A 280 18.19 -18.59 0.98
N LEU A 281 17.05 -18.61 1.67
CA LEU A 281 16.81 -19.54 2.79
C LEU A 281 16.79 -20.99 2.32
N ALA A 282 16.13 -21.29 1.20
CA ALA A 282 16.09 -22.64 0.66
C ALA A 282 17.49 -23.15 0.27
N LEU A 283 18.39 -22.27 -0.19
CA LEU A 283 19.80 -22.60 -0.43
C LEU A 283 20.51 -22.98 0.88
N HIS A 284 20.31 -22.24 1.97
CA HIS A 284 20.90 -22.60 3.27
C HIS A 284 20.35 -23.91 3.83
N ILE A 285 19.08 -24.25 3.55
CA ILE A 285 18.46 -25.50 4.00
C ILE A 285 19.01 -26.73 3.24
N ASN A 286 19.27 -26.59 1.93
CA ASN A 286 19.58 -27.70 1.02
C ASN A 286 21.02 -27.65 0.47
N ASN A 287 22.00 -27.31 1.31
CA ASN A 287 23.44 -27.30 0.93
C ASN A 287 23.74 -26.54 -0.37
N PHE A 288 23.14 -25.36 -0.53
CA PHE A 288 23.31 -24.44 -1.66
C PHE A 288 22.79 -24.95 -3.01
N GLU A 289 21.84 -25.89 -2.99
CA GLU A 289 21.07 -26.33 -4.14
C GLU A 289 19.58 -26.35 -3.81
N THR A 290 18.70 -25.81 -4.68
CA THR A 290 17.25 -25.81 -4.43
C THR A 290 16.45 -26.00 -5.71
N ASP A 291 15.29 -26.63 -5.60
CA ASP A 291 14.38 -26.84 -6.73
C ASP A 291 13.45 -25.65 -6.93
N LEU A 292 13.69 -24.90 -8.00
CA LEU A 292 12.90 -23.72 -8.34
C LEU A 292 11.48 -24.07 -8.77
N THR A 293 11.23 -25.27 -9.30
CA THR A 293 9.90 -25.67 -9.77
C THR A 293 8.94 -25.89 -8.60
N VAL A 294 9.43 -26.51 -7.52
CA VAL A 294 8.70 -26.67 -6.26
C VAL A 294 8.39 -25.31 -5.64
N LEU A 295 9.41 -24.45 -5.47
CA LEU A 295 9.22 -23.11 -4.93
C LEU A 295 8.33 -22.22 -5.81
N GLN A 296 8.33 -22.41 -7.13
CA GLN A 296 7.47 -21.68 -8.05
C GLN A 296 6.00 -22.02 -7.82
N ARG A 297 5.68 -23.31 -7.68
CA ARG A 297 4.33 -23.79 -7.38
C ARG A 297 3.86 -23.23 -6.04
N ASP A 298 4.71 -23.29 -5.02
CA ASP A 298 4.43 -22.76 -3.69
C ASP A 298 4.23 -21.24 -3.69
N MET A 299 5.03 -20.46 -4.43
CA MET A 299 4.90 -19.00 -4.51
C MET A 299 3.80 -18.50 -5.47
N ARG A 300 3.19 -19.43 -6.22
CA ARG A 300 2.24 -19.16 -7.31
C ARG A 300 2.77 -18.12 -8.29
N LEU A 301 4.01 -18.31 -8.73
CA LEU A 301 4.70 -17.43 -9.67
C LEU A 301 4.72 -18.04 -11.07
N ARG A 302 4.81 -17.16 -12.07
CA ARG A 302 5.14 -17.61 -13.43
C ARG A 302 6.59 -18.06 -13.44
N GLU A 303 6.85 -19.18 -14.11
CA GLU A 303 8.19 -19.75 -14.27
C GLU A 303 9.24 -18.73 -14.72
N LYS A 304 8.92 -17.94 -15.76
CA LYS A 304 9.81 -16.87 -16.25
C LYS A 304 10.24 -15.92 -15.12
N ARG A 305 9.32 -15.55 -14.22
CA ARG A 305 9.60 -14.63 -13.12
C ARG A 305 10.50 -15.27 -12.06
N MET A 306 10.28 -16.55 -11.73
CA MET A 306 11.16 -17.28 -10.82
C MET A 306 12.59 -17.35 -11.36
N LEU A 307 12.74 -17.65 -12.66
CA LEU A 307 14.04 -17.72 -13.31
C LEU A 307 14.73 -16.35 -13.44
N GLU A 308 13.97 -15.27 -13.66
CA GLU A 308 14.51 -13.90 -13.65
C GLU A 308 15.11 -13.56 -12.28
N ILE A 309 14.41 -13.89 -11.18
CA ILE A 309 14.88 -13.63 -9.82
C ILE A 309 16.12 -14.49 -9.52
N ALA A 310 16.08 -15.79 -9.83
CA ALA A 310 17.23 -16.68 -9.62
C ALA A 310 18.48 -16.23 -10.42
N LYS A 311 18.30 -15.75 -11.66
CA LYS A 311 19.41 -15.18 -12.46
C LYS A 311 19.91 -13.86 -11.89
N ALA A 312 19.02 -13.03 -11.35
CA ALA A 312 19.41 -11.79 -10.67
C ALA A 312 20.20 -12.08 -9.39
N MET A 313 19.89 -13.17 -8.70
CA MET A 313 20.68 -13.70 -7.58
C MET A 313 21.97 -14.43 -8.01
N ARG A 314 22.36 -14.34 -9.29
CA ARG A 314 23.55 -15.02 -9.86
C ARG A 314 23.59 -16.53 -9.58
N LEU A 315 22.43 -17.19 -9.55
CA LEU A 315 22.36 -18.64 -9.36
C LEU A 315 22.59 -19.38 -10.69
N LYS A 316 23.32 -20.49 -10.63
CA LYS A 316 23.47 -21.40 -11.76
C LYS A 316 22.22 -22.26 -11.88
N ILE A 317 21.56 -22.20 -13.03
CA ILE A 317 20.32 -22.95 -13.27
C ILE A 317 20.66 -24.19 -14.11
N SER A 318 20.34 -25.36 -13.58
CA SER A 318 20.45 -26.65 -14.27
C SER A 318 19.07 -27.30 -14.41
N LYS A 319 18.95 -28.26 -15.33
CA LYS A 319 17.73 -29.07 -15.51
C LYS A 319 18.00 -30.48 -15.01
N ARG A 320 17.16 -30.98 -14.11
CA ARG A 320 17.11 -32.39 -13.73
C ARG A 320 15.89 -33.02 -14.39
N LYS A 321 16.12 -34.03 -15.24
CA LYS A 321 15.02 -34.84 -15.76
C LYS A 321 14.50 -35.72 -14.63
N ALA A 322 13.19 -35.73 -14.41
CA ALA A 322 12.57 -36.69 -13.50
C ALA A 322 12.88 -38.13 -14.00
N PRO A 323 13.17 -39.09 -13.11
CA PRO A 323 13.32 -40.48 -13.51
C PRO A 323 12.04 -40.95 -14.19
N SER A 324 12.16 -41.46 -15.42
CA SER A 324 11.05 -41.86 -16.27
C SER A 324 10.22 -42.95 -15.58
N GLY A 325 9.04 -42.59 -15.06
CA GLY A 325 8.15 -43.54 -14.38
C GLY A 325 7.04 -42.95 -13.50
N LEU A 326 7.07 -41.65 -13.17
CA LEU A 326 6.01 -40.97 -12.43
C LEU A 326 5.22 -40.01 -13.32
N LEU A 327 3.91 -39.88 -13.06
CA LEU A 327 2.89 -39.18 -13.87
C LEU A 327 3.13 -37.67 -14.09
N ASP A 328 4.16 -37.07 -13.48
CA ASP A 328 4.48 -35.64 -13.59
C ASP A 328 5.86 -35.48 -14.28
N ASN A 329 5.89 -35.67 -15.60
CA ASN A 329 7.08 -35.49 -16.46
C ASN A 329 7.41 -33.99 -16.66
N GLU A 330 7.53 -33.21 -15.59
CA GLU A 330 8.07 -31.85 -15.68
C GLU A 330 9.59 -31.89 -15.49
N ASP A 331 10.32 -31.20 -16.37
CA ASP A 331 11.76 -30.96 -16.20
C ASP A 331 11.96 -30.06 -14.97
N HIS A 332 12.45 -30.64 -13.88
CA HIS A 332 12.79 -29.90 -12.67
C HIS A 332 13.97 -28.97 -12.92
N LYS A 333 13.88 -27.73 -12.43
CA LYS A 333 14.91 -26.70 -12.58
C LYS A 333 15.57 -26.45 -11.25
N LEU A 334 16.84 -26.86 -11.15
CA LEU A 334 17.63 -26.71 -9.94
C LEU A 334 18.44 -25.42 -10.02
N ALA A 335 18.40 -24.64 -8.96
CA ALA A 335 19.29 -23.51 -8.73
C ALA A 335 20.40 -23.91 -7.77
N THR A 336 21.64 -23.73 -8.19
CA THR A 336 22.83 -23.99 -7.37
C THR A 336 23.62 -22.70 -7.24
N LEU A 337 24.09 -22.41 -6.02
CA LEU A 337 25.01 -21.31 -5.77
C LEU A 337 26.45 -21.87 -5.80
N SER A 338 27.18 -21.59 -6.88
CA SER A 338 28.55 -22.07 -7.09
C SER A 338 29.48 -20.90 -7.39
N LEU A 339 30.68 -20.92 -6.82
CA LEU A 339 31.75 -19.98 -7.12
C LEU A 339 32.62 -20.50 -8.28
N PRO A 340 33.11 -19.63 -9.19
CA PRO A 340 32.86 -18.19 -9.26
C PRO A 340 31.43 -17.88 -9.73
N LEU A 341 30.88 -16.73 -9.29
CA LEU A 341 29.53 -16.33 -9.62
C LEU A 341 29.36 -16.13 -11.14
N PRO A 342 28.28 -16.64 -11.76
CA PRO A 342 27.94 -16.34 -13.14
C PRO A 342 27.83 -14.84 -13.40
N ALA A 343 28.41 -14.38 -14.52
CA ALA A 343 28.29 -12.98 -14.94
C ALA A 343 26.82 -12.59 -15.12
N PHE A 344 26.39 -11.52 -14.43
CA PHE A 344 25.03 -11.00 -14.56
C PHE A 344 24.85 -10.36 -15.94
N LYS A 345 24.03 -10.97 -16.80
CA LYS A 345 23.60 -10.37 -18.07
C LYS A 345 22.18 -9.83 -17.88
N PRO A 346 21.96 -8.51 -17.78
CA PRO A 346 20.61 -7.98 -17.73
C PRO A 346 19.86 -8.38 -19.00
N PRO A 347 18.55 -8.70 -18.93
CA PRO A 347 17.78 -9.07 -20.10
C PRO A 347 17.79 -7.89 -21.08
N GLY A 348 18.40 -8.09 -22.24
CA GLY A 348 18.47 -7.08 -23.29
C GLY A 348 17.08 -6.55 -23.62
N ARG A 349 16.94 -5.22 -23.66
CA ARG A 349 15.69 -4.52 -24.04
C ARG A 349 15.11 -5.20 -25.28
N GLN A 350 13.96 -5.86 -25.14
CA GLN A 350 13.17 -6.22 -26.31
C GLN A 350 12.79 -4.90 -26.98
N GLN A 351 13.46 -4.58 -28.09
CA GLN A 351 13.10 -3.45 -28.92
C GLN A 351 11.63 -3.65 -29.32
N LYS A 352 10.75 -2.82 -28.74
CA LYS A 352 9.37 -2.72 -29.21
C LYS A 352 9.45 -2.41 -30.70
N ARG A 353 8.96 -3.32 -31.53
CA ARG A 353 8.77 -3.10 -32.97
C ARG A 353 8.07 -1.75 -33.14
N LYS A 354 8.75 -0.79 -33.77
CA LYS A 354 8.12 0.43 -34.25
C LYS A 354 6.95 0.01 -35.12
N LYS A 355 5.73 0.42 -34.77
CA LYS A 355 4.62 0.40 -35.72
C LYS A 355 5.03 1.31 -36.88
N MET A 356 5.14 0.75 -38.07
CA MET A 356 5.15 1.54 -39.29
C MET A 356 3.75 2.09 -39.48
N ASN A 357 3.67 3.39 -39.76
CA ASN A 357 2.44 4.09 -40.12
C ASN A 357 1.94 3.64 -41.49
#